data_AF-A0A416DEB7-F1
#
_entry.id   AF-A0A416DEB7-F1
#
_cell.length_a   1.000
_cell.length_b   1.000
_cell.length_c   1.000
_cell.angle_alpha   90.00
_cell.angle_beta   90.00
_cell.angle_gamma   90.00
#
_symmetry.space_group_name_H-M   'P 1'
#
loop_
_entity.id
_entity.type
_entity.pdbx_description
1 polymer ?
#
loop_
_entity_poly.entity_id
_entity_poly.type
_entity_poly.pdbx_seq_one_letter_code
_entity_poly.pdbx_strand_id
1 'polypeptide(L)'
;MRIETVSSDRKAMAKAIAEYSGKELRYMGPPSFAYAVGPYLIDRDGVITSETEEENAEFRAFLEENSFAEPTIEYLNINLPIEDMDGVQLKNLVFMLHSKQYLLNKATGRAGVAVSEGLVAALQDNLPTTKDEFLSLFWANLGETRGISFSDTAVIIIFPLSNEPECSKAYTELAAAMLAKAKEAKRVSPAEQKPENEKYYFRIWLIQLGLGGKDSKDTRKVLMEKLVGHSAFRTDEEAEKFKADQKAKRAATKAAKAEVEED
;
A
#
# COMPACT_ATOMS: atom_id res chain seq x y z
N MET A 1 -17.98 -11.09 -19.64
CA MET A 1 -16.66 -10.91 -19.00
C MET A 1 -15.54 -11.41 -19.92
N ARG A 2 -14.39 -10.72 -19.97
CA ARG A 2 -13.15 -11.14 -20.67
C ARG A 2 -11.96 -10.95 -19.71
N ILE A 3 -11.14 -12.00 -19.50
CA ILE A 3 -9.95 -11.97 -18.64
C ILE A 3 -8.74 -12.39 -19.47
N GLU A 4 -7.71 -11.55 -19.46
CA GLU A 4 -6.39 -11.89 -20.01
C GLU A 4 -5.61 -12.71 -18.99
N THR A 5 -4.97 -13.78 -19.47
CA THR A 5 -4.19 -14.68 -18.63
C THR A 5 -2.72 -14.64 -19.03
N VAL A 6 -1.85 -14.98 -18.10
CA VAL A 6 -0.40 -15.07 -18.30
C VAL A 6 0.10 -16.52 -18.31
N SER A 7 -0.82 -17.48 -18.21
CA SER A 7 -0.48 -18.91 -18.18
C SER A 7 0.01 -19.41 -19.54
N SER A 8 1.19 -20.03 -19.55
CA SER A 8 1.72 -20.72 -20.73
C SER A 8 1.10 -22.12 -20.96
N ASP A 9 0.51 -22.72 -19.91
CA ASP A 9 -0.18 -24.01 -20.00
C ASP A 9 -1.70 -23.85 -19.85
N ARG A 10 -2.35 -23.53 -20.99
CA ARG A 10 -3.81 -23.38 -21.05
C ARG A 10 -4.59 -24.64 -20.68
N LYS A 11 -4.01 -25.83 -20.85
CA LYS A 11 -4.67 -27.10 -20.54
C LYS A 11 -4.68 -27.34 -19.03
N ALA A 12 -3.56 -27.08 -18.36
CA ALA A 12 -3.48 -27.12 -16.91
C ALA A 12 -4.43 -26.07 -16.28
N MET A 13 -4.45 -24.86 -16.83
CA MET A 13 -5.39 -23.81 -16.39
C MET A 13 -6.85 -24.23 -16.58
N ALA A 14 -7.22 -24.79 -17.73
CA ALA A 14 -8.58 -25.27 -17.98
C ALA A 14 -9.00 -26.40 -17.01
N LYS A 15 -8.06 -27.28 -16.65
CA LYS A 15 -8.29 -28.32 -15.65
C LYS A 15 -8.49 -27.74 -14.25
N ALA A 16 -7.66 -26.78 -13.85
CA ALA A 16 -7.78 -26.10 -12.57
C ALA A 16 -9.11 -25.34 -12.44
N ILE A 17 -9.55 -24.67 -13.52
CA ILE A 17 -10.86 -23.99 -13.57
C ILE A 17 -12.02 -25.00 -13.44
N ALA A 18 -11.90 -26.19 -14.03
CA ALA A 18 -12.90 -27.25 -13.91
C ALA A 18 -12.98 -27.80 -12.48
N GLU A 19 -11.84 -27.98 -11.82
CA GLU A 19 -11.77 -28.39 -10.41
C GLU A 19 -12.35 -27.32 -9.47
N TYR A 20 -12.03 -26.03 -9.70
CA TYR A 20 -12.58 -24.90 -8.94
C TYR A 20 -14.09 -24.77 -9.08
N SER A 21 -14.60 -24.78 -10.31
CA SER A 21 -16.02 -24.54 -10.58
C SER A 21 -16.90 -25.78 -10.40
N GLY A 22 -16.28 -26.97 -10.26
CA GLY A 22 -16.99 -28.26 -10.25
C GLY A 22 -17.68 -28.60 -11.58
N LYS A 23 -17.32 -27.92 -12.68
CA LYS A 23 -17.95 -28.08 -14.01
C LYS A 23 -17.09 -28.95 -14.92
N GLU A 24 -17.71 -29.60 -15.90
CA GLU A 24 -17.02 -30.50 -16.83
C GLU A 24 -16.12 -29.73 -17.82
N LEU A 25 -14.90 -30.23 -18.03
CA LEU A 25 -13.94 -29.71 -19.01
C LEU A 25 -14.15 -30.37 -20.38
N ARG A 26 -14.45 -29.57 -21.40
CA ARG A 26 -14.61 -30.03 -22.78
C ARG A 26 -13.69 -29.30 -23.74
N TYR A 27 -12.90 -30.04 -24.50
CA TYR A 27 -12.11 -29.48 -25.60
C TYR A 27 -12.96 -29.36 -26.87
N MET A 28 -12.94 -28.17 -27.51
CA MET A 28 -13.81 -27.85 -28.65
C MET A 28 -13.25 -28.27 -30.00
N GLY A 29 -11.94 -28.54 -30.09
CA GLY A 29 -11.31 -28.92 -31.35
C GLY A 29 -11.29 -27.80 -32.41
N PRO A 30 -10.87 -28.08 -33.65
CA PRO A 30 -10.83 -27.09 -34.73
C PRO A 30 -12.24 -26.60 -35.12
N PRO A 31 -12.41 -25.32 -35.53
CA PRO A 31 -11.35 -24.33 -35.77
C PRO A 31 -10.96 -23.49 -34.53
N SER A 32 -11.69 -23.58 -33.42
CA SER A 32 -11.50 -22.70 -32.26
C SER A 32 -10.37 -23.14 -31.33
N PHE A 33 -10.12 -24.45 -31.22
CA PHE A 33 -9.16 -25.06 -30.28
C PHE A 33 -9.38 -24.64 -28.82
N ALA A 34 -10.58 -24.17 -28.48
CA ALA A 34 -10.92 -23.67 -27.17
C ALA A 34 -11.20 -24.79 -26.16
N TYR A 35 -11.06 -24.48 -24.87
CA TYR A 35 -11.60 -25.30 -23.78
C TYR A 35 -12.85 -24.64 -23.22
N ALA A 36 -13.93 -25.40 -23.09
CA ALA A 36 -15.15 -24.98 -22.43
C ALA A 36 -15.21 -25.63 -21.04
N VAL A 37 -15.44 -24.81 -20.01
CA VAL A 37 -15.64 -25.24 -18.63
C VAL A 37 -16.89 -24.54 -18.10
N GLY A 38 -18.05 -25.18 -18.25
CA GLY A 38 -19.33 -24.53 -17.94
C GLY A 38 -19.53 -23.22 -18.73
N PRO A 39 -19.73 -22.06 -18.07
CA PRO A 39 -19.90 -20.77 -18.75
C PRO A 39 -18.57 -20.16 -19.25
N TYR A 40 -17.43 -20.74 -18.87
CA TYR A 40 -16.11 -20.22 -19.22
C TYR A 40 -15.60 -20.84 -20.52
N LEU A 41 -15.24 -19.98 -21.47
CA LEU A 41 -14.56 -20.36 -22.71
C LEU A 41 -13.12 -19.83 -22.67
N ILE A 42 -12.15 -20.73 -22.78
CA ILE A 42 -10.72 -20.43 -22.81
C ILE A 42 -10.26 -20.60 -24.25
N ASP A 43 -9.89 -19.50 -24.90
CA ASP A 43 -9.50 -19.52 -26.31
C ASP A 43 -8.05 -20.01 -26.53
N ARG A 44 -7.61 -19.95 -27.79
CA ARG A 44 -6.28 -20.41 -28.19
C ARG A 44 -5.15 -19.61 -27.51
N ASP A 45 -5.40 -18.34 -27.24
CA ASP A 45 -4.44 -17.39 -26.66
C ASP A 45 -4.52 -17.39 -25.12
N GLY A 46 -5.38 -18.24 -24.54
CA GLY A 46 -5.56 -18.36 -23.09
C GLY A 46 -6.51 -17.31 -22.51
N VAL A 47 -7.17 -16.51 -23.34
CA VAL A 47 -8.14 -15.52 -22.87
C VAL A 47 -9.41 -16.24 -22.45
N ILE A 48 -9.94 -15.87 -21.28
CA ILE A 48 -11.17 -16.43 -20.73
C ILE A 48 -12.32 -15.49 -21.01
N THR A 49 -13.37 -15.99 -21.66
CA THR A 49 -14.63 -15.28 -21.87
C THR A 49 -15.78 -16.00 -21.19
N SER A 50 -16.68 -15.25 -20.54
CA SER A 50 -17.93 -15.77 -19.97
C SER A 50 -19.09 -14.83 -20.26
N GLU A 51 -20.28 -15.38 -20.49
CA GLU A 51 -21.53 -14.64 -20.70
C GLU A 51 -22.22 -14.24 -19.39
N THR A 52 -21.80 -14.80 -18.24
CA THR A 52 -22.36 -14.47 -16.92
C THR A 52 -21.45 -13.49 -16.15
N GLU A 53 -22.03 -12.42 -15.60
CA GLU A 53 -21.32 -11.45 -14.74
C GLU A 53 -21.18 -11.92 -13.28
N GLU A 54 -21.91 -12.96 -12.87
CA GLU A 54 -22.18 -13.28 -11.45
C GLU A 54 -21.01 -13.90 -10.67
N GLU A 55 -19.91 -14.32 -11.30
CA GLU A 55 -18.78 -14.99 -10.63
C GLU A 55 -17.45 -14.23 -10.79
N ASN A 56 -17.45 -12.90 -10.97
CA ASN A 56 -16.23 -12.17 -11.37
C ASN A 56 -15.14 -12.09 -10.29
N ALA A 57 -15.48 -11.73 -9.04
CA ALA A 57 -14.46 -11.44 -8.02
C ALA A 57 -13.76 -12.70 -7.48
N GLU A 58 -14.53 -13.72 -7.09
CA GLU A 58 -13.98 -14.97 -6.53
C GLU A 58 -13.23 -15.78 -7.58
N PHE A 59 -13.76 -15.85 -8.81
CA PHE A 59 -13.10 -16.54 -9.92
C PHE A 59 -11.79 -15.85 -10.30
N ARG A 60 -11.77 -14.52 -10.34
CA ARG A 60 -10.56 -13.76 -10.61
C ARG A 60 -9.53 -13.95 -9.49
N ALA A 61 -9.95 -13.92 -8.22
CA ALA A 61 -9.06 -14.22 -7.09
C ALA A 61 -8.44 -15.62 -7.20
N PHE A 62 -9.21 -16.63 -7.59
CA PHE A 62 -8.67 -17.98 -7.88
C PHE A 62 -7.61 -17.97 -8.98
N LEU A 63 -7.85 -17.24 -10.08
CA LEU A 63 -6.88 -17.12 -11.17
C LEU A 63 -5.60 -16.41 -10.71
N GLU A 64 -5.72 -15.39 -9.86
CA GLU A 64 -4.56 -14.69 -9.27
C GLU A 64 -3.77 -15.59 -8.30
N GLU A 65 -4.45 -16.33 -7.41
CA GLU A 65 -3.82 -17.28 -6.47
C GLU A 65 -3.04 -18.38 -7.18
N ASN A 66 -3.59 -18.87 -8.30
CA ASN A 66 -2.95 -19.91 -9.11
C ASN A 66 -1.97 -19.33 -10.15
N SER A 67 -1.67 -18.03 -10.09
CA SER A 67 -0.74 -17.33 -11.00
C SER A 67 -1.15 -17.43 -12.49
N PHE A 68 -2.44 -17.61 -12.78
CA PHE A 68 -2.98 -17.63 -14.12
C PHE A 68 -3.32 -16.23 -14.64
N ALA A 69 -3.67 -15.31 -13.74
CA ALA A 69 -3.89 -13.91 -14.07
C ALA A 69 -2.96 -13.03 -13.23
N GLU A 70 -2.54 -11.91 -13.80
CA GLU A 70 -1.90 -10.87 -12.99
C GLU A 70 -2.92 -10.24 -12.06
N PRO A 71 -2.55 -9.95 -10.80
CA PRO A 71 -3.43 -9.29 -9.88
C PRO A 71 -3.90 -7.95 -10.43
N THR A 72 -5.21 -7.78 -10.59
CA THR A 72 -5.76 -6.45 -10.81
C THR A 72 -5.66 -5.67 -9.52
N ILE A 73 -4.70 -4.76 -9.46
CA ILE A 73 -4.59 -3.84 -8.35
C ILE A 73 -5.64 -2.76 -8.55
N GLU A 74 -6.74 -2.87 -7.81
CA GLU A 74 -7.61 -1.72 -7.61
C GLU A 74 -6.88 -0.67 -6.77
N TYR A 75 -7.16 0.60 -7.06
CA TYR A 75 -6.52 1.73 -6.39
C TYR A 75 -7.56 2.61 -5.71
N LEU A 76 -7.26 3.02 -4.49
CA LEU A 76 -7.96 4.08 -3.79
C LEU A 76 -7.36 5.43 -4.20
N ASN A 77 -8.17 6.26 -4.85
CA ASN A 77 -7.81 7.61 -5.26
C ASN A 77 -8.35 8.63 -4.24
N ILE A 78 -7.46 9.26 -3.49
CA ILE A 78 -7.82 10.28 -2.50
C ILE A 78 -7.56 11.64 -3.11
N ASN A 79 -8.63 12.35 -3.44
CA ASN A 79 -8.59 13.68 -4.05
C ASN A 79 -8.61 14.77 -2.96
N LEU A 80 -7.59 15.64 -2.95
CA LEU A 80 -7.44 16.69 -1.97
C LEU A 80 -7.21 18.05 -2.67
N PRO A 81 -7.84 19.14 -2.18
CA PRO A 81 -7.69 20.48 -2.75
C PRO A 81 -6.30 21.08 -2.49
N ILE A 82 -5.75 21.75 -3.50
CA ILE A 82 -4.43 22.41 -3.47
C ILE A 82 -4.46 23.83 -4.04
N GLU A 83 -5.63 24.46 -4.16
CA GLU A 83 -5.79 25.81 -4.72
C GLU A 83 -4.89 26.84 -4.02
N ASP A 84 -4.75 26.70 -2.70
CA ASP A 84 -3.99 27.56 -1.81
C ASP A 84 -2.49 27.21 -1.70
N MET A 85 -2.02 26.22 -2.46
CA MET A 85 -0.63 25.76 -2.40
C MET A 85 0.27 26.37 -3.47
N ASP A 86 1.50 26.69 -3.06
CA ASP A 86 2.58 27.12 -3.96
C ASP A 86 3.48 25.95 -4.41
N GLY A 87 4.44 26.24 -5.30
CA GLY A 87 5.34 25.21 -5.84
C GLY A 87 6.24 24.56 -4.78
N VAL A 88 6.61 25.31 -3.74
CA VAL A 88 7.49 24.83 -2.67
C VAL A 88 6.76 23.79 -1.81
N GLN A 89 5.50 24.06 -1.47
CA GLN A 89 4.66 23.17 -0.68
C GLN A 89 4.32 21.88 -1.46
N LEU A 90 4.04 21.98 -2.76
CA LEU A 90 3.78 20.81 -3.61
C LEU A 90 5.03 19.94 -3.78
N LYS A 91 6.20 20.56 -3.96
CA LYS A 91 7.49 19.86 -3.92
C LYS A 91 7.69 19.13 -2.59
N ASN A 92 7.40 19.78 -1.46
CA ASN A 92 7.54 19.15 -0.14
C ASN A 92 6.68 17.89 -0.01
N LEU A 93 5.48 17.87 -0.62
CA LEU A 93 4.62 16.69 -0.65
C LEU A 93 5.28 15.53 -1.43
N VAL A 94 5.80 15.80 -2.64
CA VAL A 94 6.53 14.82 -3.45
C VAL A 94 7.75 14.26 -2.70
N PHE A 95 8.53 15.14 -2.06
CA PHE A 95 9.71 14.72 -1.28
C PHE A 95 9.32 13.90 -0.06
N MET A 96 8.21 14.25 0.61
CA MET A 96 7.69 13.48 1.73
C MET A 96 7.31 12.08 1.29
N LEU A 97 6.60 11.97 0.16
CA LEU A 97 6.20 10.71 -0.45
C LEU A 97 7.42 9.85 -0.79
N HIS A 98 8.41 10.41 -1.50
CA HIS A 98 9.66 9.72 -1.85
C HIS A 98 10.40 9.24 -0.59
N SER A 99 10.58 10.10 0.41
CA SER A 99 11.32 9.79 1.64
C SER A 99 10.70 8.64 2.46
N LYS A 100 9.42 8.32 2.23
CA LYS A 100 8.65 7.30 2.96
C LYS A 100 8.13 6.19 2.07
N GLN A 101 8.42 6.18 0.78
CA GLN A 101 7.84 5.21 -0.18
C GLN A 101 8.10 3.76 0.23
N TYR A 102 9.27 3.44 0.80
CA TYR A 102 9.56 2.13 1.37
C TYR A 102 8.55 1.73 2.46
N LEU A 103 8.37 2.58 3.47
CA LEU A 103 7.47 2.31 4.60
C LEU A 103 6.00 2.33 4.17
N LEU A 104 5.62 3.21 3.23
CA LEU A 104 4.27 3.26 2.67
C LEU A 104 3.92 1.98 1.92
N ASN A 105 4.82 1.47 1.09
CA ASN A 105 4.62 0.21 0.38
C ASN A 105 4.54 -0.99 1.33
N LYS A 106 5.31 -0.98 2.43
CA LYS A 106 5.19 -2.00 3.48
C LYS A 106 3.86 -1.89 4.22
N ALA A 107 3.43 -0.68 4.57
CA ALA A 107 2.15 -0.42 5.25
C ALA A 107 0.93 -0.84 4.40
N THR A 108 0.99 -0.65 3.08
CA THR A 108 -0.06 -1.13 2.16
C THR A 108 0.11 -2.60 1.81
N GLY A 109 1.33 -3.15 1.95
CA GLY A 109 1.68 -4.52 1.57
C GLY A 109 1.89 -4.71 0.07
N ARG A 110 1.93 -3.62 -0.70
CA ARG A 110 2.08 -3.63 -2.17
C ARG A 110 2.96 -2.46 -2.62
N ALA A 111 3.69 -2.64 -3.72
CA ALA A 111 4.52 -1.59 -4.30
C ALA A 111 3.66 -0.60 -5.12
N GLY A 112 2.82 0.19 -4.44
CA GLY A 112 1.91 1.15 -5.08
C GLY A 112 2.45 2.57 -5.21
N VAL A 113 3.43 2.93 -4.40
CA VAL A 113 4.04 4.27 -4.34
C VAL A 113 5.49 4.19 -4.77
N ALA A 114 5.88 5.01 -5.74
CA ALA A 114 7.27 5.20 -6.10
C ALA A 114 7.41 6.58 -6.73
N VAL A 115 8.39 7.36 -6.33
CA VAL A 115 8.73 8.62 -6.98
C VAL A 115 10.06 8.43 -7.69
N SER A 116 10.14 8.83 -8.96
CA SER A 116 11.36 8.62 -9.74
C SER A 116 12.51 9.51 -9.22
N GLU A 117 13.73 8.98 -9.22
CA GLU A 117 14.92 9.76 -8.85
C GLU A 117 15.13 10.96 -9.80
N GLY A 118 14.73 10.82 -11.07
CA GLY A 118 14.75 11.91 -12.05
C GLY A 118 13.83 13.07 -11.65
N LEU A 119 12.62 12.79 -11.16
CA LEU A 119 11.72 13.81 -10.64
C LEU A 119 12.29 14.49 -9.39
N VAL A 120 12.88 13.71 -8.48
CA VAL A 120 13.51 14.25 -7.27
C VAL A 120 14.66 15.19 -7.64
N ALA A 121 15.56 14.77 -8.53
CA ALA A 121 16.68 15.58 -8.99
C ALA A 121 16.20 16.88 -9.67
N ALA A 122 15.22 16.79 -10.58
CA ALA A 122 14.68 17.95 -11.27
C ALA A 122 14.10 19.01 -10.30
N LEU A 123 13.40 18.56 -9.25
CA LEU A 123 12.82 19.41 -8.20
C LEU A 123 13.85 19.93 -7.17
N GLN A 124 15.03 19.30 -7.09
CA GLN A 124 16.16 19.79 -6.29
C GLN A 124 16.97 20.85 -7.03
N ASP A 125 17.21 20.63 -8.32
CA ASP A 125 18.01 21.52 -9.16
C ASP A 125 17.22 22.78 -9.57
N ASN A 126 15.91 22.62 -9.78
CA ASN A 126 15.00 23.71 -10.13
C ASN A 126 13.93 23.80 -9.05
N LEU A 127 14.11 24.71 -8.08
CA LEU A 127 13.15 24.87 -7.01
C LEU A 127 11.93 25.66 -7.54
N PRO A 128 10.75 25.03 -7.70
CA PRO A 128 9.57 25.75 -8.12
C PRO A 128 9.09 26.67 -6.99
N THR A 129 8.80 27.92 -7.33
CA THR A 129 8.18 28.88 -6.41
C THR A 129 6.68 28.97 -6.67
N THR A 130 6.25 28.81 -7.91
CA THR A 130 4.84 28.83 -8.30
C THR A 130 4.31 27.43 -8.58
N LYS A 131 2.98 27.31 -8.56
CA LYS A 131 2.29 26.06 -8.90
C LYS A 131 2.56 25.63 -10.34
N ASP A 132 2.51 26.55 -11.29
CA ASP A 132 2.69 26.26 -12.72
C ASP A 132 4.11 25.77 -13.02
N GLU A 133 5.12 26.37 -12.38
CA GLU A 133 6.51 25.88 -12.44
C GLU A 133 6.62 24.44 -11.91
N PHE A 134 6.00 24.17 -10.76
CA PHE A 134 5.98 22.83 -10.18
C PHE A 134 5.30 21.82 -11.11
N LEU A 135 4.11 22.13 -11.63
CA LEU A 135 3.36 21.23 -12.51
C LEU A 135 4.15 20.93 -13.79
N SER A 136 4.80 21.95 -14.37
CA SER A 136 5.65 21.79 -15.55
C SER A 136 6.83 20.85 -15.27
N LEU A 137 7.54 21.05 -14.14
CA LEU A 137 8.64 20.16 -13.73
C LEU A 137 8.15 18.74 -13.44
N PHE A 138 7.01 18.59 -12.75
CA PHE A 138 6.41 17.31 -12.40
C PHE A 138 6.09 16.49 -13.65
N TRP A 139 5.37 17.07 -14.61
CA TRP A 139 4.95 16.36 -15.81
C TRP A 139 6.09 16.09 -16.79
N ALA A 140 7.07 17.00 -16.89
CA ALA A 140 8.25 16.79 -17.72
C ALA A 140 9.18 15.67 -17.19
N ASN A 141 9.13 15.38 -15.88
CA ASN A 141 10.04 14.43 -15.22
C ASN A 141 9.32 13.27 -14.54
N LEU A 142 8.08 12.97 -14.92
CA LEU A 142 7.25 11.96 -14.25
C LEU A 142 7.96 10.60 -14.16
N GLY A 143 8.54 10.11 -15.26
CA GLY A 143 9.23 8.82 -15.30
C GLY A 143 8.33 7.68 -14.79
N GLU A 144 8.87 6.83 -13.92
CA GLU A 144 8.15 5.72 -13.27
C GLU A 144 7.37 6.14 -12.01
N THR A 145 7.08 7.43 -11.85
CA THR A 145 6.38 7.93 -10.66
C THR A 145 4.94 7.41 -10.61
N ARG A 146 4.55 6.87 -9.45
CA ARG A 146 3.23 6.35 -9.11
C ARG A 146 2.88 6.67 -7.66
N GLY A 147 1.58 6.63 -7.34
CA GLY A 147 1.09 6.94 -6.00
C GLY A 147 0.71 8.41 -5.80
N ILE A 148 0.98 9.27 -6.78
CA ILE A 148 0.58 10.69 -6.75
C ILE A 148 0.36 11.22 -8.17
N SER A 149 -0.64 12.08 -8.33
CA SER A 149 -0.92 12.82 -9.56
C SER A 149 -1.48 14.19 -9.20
N PHE A 150 -1.34 15.17 -10.09
CA PHE A 150 -1.79 16.54 -9.86
C PHE A 150 -2.75 17.03 -10.95
N SER A 151 -3.56 18.02 -10.61
CA SER A 151 -4.21 18.95 -11.52
C SER A 151 -3.97 20.38 -11.01
N ASP A 152 -4.55 21.38 -11.66
CA ASP A 152 -4.40 22.78 -11.24
C ASP A 152 -5.03 23.06 -9.86
N THR A 153 -6.06 22.30 -9.51
CA THR A 153 -6.87 22.50 -8.29
C THR A 153 -6.73 21.38 -7.27
N ALA A 154 -6.28 20.18 -7.67
CA ALA A 154 -6.25 19.02 -6.79
C ALA A 154 -4.95 18.21 -6.89
N VAL A 155 -4.65 17.51 -5.81
CA VAL A 155 -3.73 16.37 -5.79
C VAL A 155 -4.51 15.09 -5.57
N ILE A 156 -4.16 14.04 -6.30
CA ILE A 156 -4.67 12.69 -6.11
C ILE A 156 -3.54 11.86 -5.52
N ILE A 157 -3.69 11.43 -4.27
CA ILE A 157 -2.80 10.45 -3.65
C ILE A 157 -3.42 9.07 -3.85
N ILE A 158 -2.62 8.15 -4.39
CA ILE A 158 -3.09 6.86 -4.89
C ILE A 158 -2.46 5.76 -4.05
N PHE A 159 -3.29 4.96 -3.38
CA PHE A 159 -2.84 3.76 -2.67
C PHE A 159 -3.49 2.52 -3.25
N PRO A 160 -2.85 1.35 -3.19
CA PRO A 160 -3.50 0.09 -3.48
C PRO A 160 -4.73 -0.08 -2.59
N LEU A 161 -5.88 -0.40 -3.18
CA LEU A 161 -7.10 -0.69 -2.44
C LEU A 161 -6.89 -1.95 -1.59
N SER A 162 -7.36 -1.89 -0.36
CA SER A 162 -7.40 -3.03 0.54
C SER A 162 -8.85 -3.52 0.66
N ASN A 163 -9.03 -4.83 0.81
CA ASN A 163 -10.34 -5.43 1.06
C ASN A 163 -10.85 -5.15 2.49
N GLU A 164 -10.01 -4.59 3.35
CA GLU A 164 -10.35 -4.20 4.72
C GLU A 164 -10.90 -2.76 4.75
N PRO A 165 -12.15 -2.53 5.20
CA PRO A 165 -12.75 -1.20 5.23
C PRO A 165 -11.96 -0.15 6.03
N GLU A 166 -11.28 -0.58 7.10
CA GLU A 166 -10.48 0.27 7.98
C GLU A 166 -9.25 0.86 7.27
N CYS A 167 -8.72 0.16 6.26
CA CYS A 167 -7.58 0.61 5.47
C CYS A 167 -7.90 1.87 4.67
N SER A 168 -9.06 1.93 4.01
CA SER A 168 -9.45 3.10 3.21
C SER A 168 -9.54 4.38 4.04
N LYS A 169 -10.09 4.28 5.25
CA LYS A 169 -10.11 5.39 6.21
C LYS A 169 -8.69 5.79 6.62
N ALA A 170 -7.86 4.82 7.01
CA ALA A 170 -6.49 5.08 7.45
C ALA A 170 -5.63 5.75 6.35
N TYR A 171 -5.79 5.32 5.09
CA TYR A 171 -5.09 5.91 3.94
C TYR A 171 -5.58 7.33 3.64
N THR A 172 -6.88 7.57 3.76
CA THR A 172 -7.47 8.92 3.60
C THR A 172 -6.94 9.89 4.67
N GLU A 173 -6.93 9.48 5.93
CA GLU A 173 -6.38 10.29 7.02
C GLU A 173 -4.88 10.55 6.85
N LEU A 174 -4.12 9.54 6.40
CA LEU A 174 -2.69 9.69 6.11
C LEU A 174 -2.44 10.70 4.98
N ALA A 175 -3.16 10.60 3.87
CA ALA A 175 -3.05 11.50 2.73
C ALA A 175 -3.34 12.95 3.14
N ALA A 176 -4.42 13.17 3.90
CA ALA A 176 -4.77 14.49 4.42
C ALA A 176 -3.69 15.05 5.37
N ALA A 177 -3.15 14.21 6.26
CA ALA A 177 -2.09 14.61 7.19
C ALA A 177 -0.76 14.93 6.48
N MET A 178 -0.41 14.16 5.43
CA MET A 178 0.75 14.46 4.59
C MET A 178 0.60 15.80 3.86
N LEU A 179 -0.58 16.08 3.30
CA LEU A 179 -0.86 17.35 2.63
C LEU A 179 -0.77 18.53 3.60
N ALA A 180 -1.42 18.44 4.75
CA ALA A 180 -1.37 19.46 5.79
C ALA A 180 0.09 19.72 6.22
N LYS A 181 0.86 18.65 6.43
CA LYS A 181 2.27 18.78 6.81
C LYS A 181 3.13 19.40 5.71
N ALA A 182 2.87 19.09 4.44
CA ALA A 182 3.59 19.68 3.31
C ALA A 182 3.34 21.18 3.17
N LYS A 183 2.12 21.65 3.49
CA LYS A 183 1.76 23.08 3.54
C LYS A 183 2.54 23.84 4.61
N GLU A 184 2.69 23.25 5.81
CA GLU A 184 3.37 23.89 6.95
C GLU A 184 4.89 23.81 6.89
N ALA A 185 5.44 22.77 6.27
CA ALA A 185 6.87 22.51 6.29
C ALA A 185 7.64 23.53 5.45
N LYS A 186 8.69 24.13 6.03
CA LYS A 186 9.62 24.99 5.27
C LYS A 186 10.50 24.19 4.31
N ARG A 187 10.88 22.98 4.70
CA ARG A 187 11.72 22.08 3.91
C ARG A 187 11.44 20.64 4.29
N VAL A 188 11.39 19.77 3.29
CA VAL A 188 11.36 18.31 3.44
C VAL A 188 12.59 17.71 2.75
N SER A 189 13.17 16.67 3.32
CA SER A 189 14.25 15.91 2.67
C SER A 189 13.65 14.76 1.87
N PRO A 190 14.06 14.55 0.61
CA PRO A 190 13.59 13.41 -0.18
C PRO A 190 14.30 12.10 0.19
N ALA A 191 15.36 12.11 1.00
CA ALA A 191 16.16 10.91 1.28
C ALA A 191 15.30 9.73 1.79
N GLU A 192 15.34 8.62 1.05
CA GLU A 192 14.57 7.42 1.36
C GLU A 192 15.01 6.80 2.69
N GLN A 193 14.03 6.40 3.51
CA GLN A 193 14.28 5.80 4.82
C GLN A 193 13.95 4.31 4.84
N LYS A 194 14.97 3.48 5.10
CA LYS A 194 14.87 2.02 5.29
C LYS A 194 15.39 1.63 6.68
N PRO A 195 14.69 2.02 7.77
CA PRO A 195 15.12 1.70 9.12
C PRO A 195 14.94 0.21 9.42
N GLU A 196 15.81 -0.35 10.25
CA GLU A 196 15.68 -1.73 10.74
C GLU A 196 14.40 -1.92 11.56
N ASN A 197 14.07 -0.95 12.42
CA ASN A 197 12.83 -0.95 13.20
C ASN A 197 11.76 -0.05 12.56
N GLU A 198 11.10 -0.60 11.54
CA GLU A 198 10.08 0.09 10.76
C GLU A 198 8.94 0.66 11.64
N LYS A 199 8.42 -0.13 12.58
CA LYS A 199 7.33 0.28 13.47
C LYS A 199 7.67 1.51 14.30
N TYR A 200 8.86 1.56 14.90
CA TYR A 200 9.26 2.70 15.73
C TYR A 200 9.31 3.99 14.90
N TYR A 201 10.06 3.97 13.80
CA TYR A 201 10.29 5.17 12.98
C TYR A 201 9.01 5.65 12.30
N PHE A 202 8.20 4.72 11.78
CA PHE A 202 6.94 5.06 11.15
C PHE A 202 5.96 5.66 12.16
N ARG A 203 5.87 5.11 13.38
CA ARG A 203 5.04 5.70 14.46
C ARG A 203 5.44 7.14 14.76
N ILE A 204 6.73 7.43 14.90
CA ILE A 204 7.22 8.78 15.19
C ILE A 204 6.84 9.72 14.05
N TRP A 205 6.99 9.28 12.80
CA TRP A 205 6.59 10.07 11.65
C TRP A 205 5.07 10.35 11.64
N LEU A 206 4.22 9.35 11.91
CA LEU A 206 2.77 9.55 12.02
C LEU A 206 2.41 10.56 13.12
N ILE A 207 3.12 10.56 14.25
CA ILE A 207 2.93 11.58 15.30
C ILE A 207 3.32 12.97 14.79
N GLN A 208 4.43 13.09 14.05
CA GLN A 208 4.87 14.37 13.47
C GLN A 208 3.92 14.92 12.40
N LEU A 209 3.16 14.05 11.73
CA LEU A 209 2.07 14.40 10.82
C LEU A 209 0.80 14.86 11.56
N GLY A 210 0.72 14.71 12.88
CA GLY A 210 -0.46 15.06 13.67
C GLY A 210 -1.36 13.86 14.05
N LEU A 211 -1.03 12.64 13.62
CA LEU A 211 -1.78 11.42 13.96
C LEU A 211 -1.41 10.86 15.34
N GLY A 212 -0.98 11.73 16.26
CA GLY A 212 -0.58 11.37 17.62
C GLY A 212 -1.75 11.16 18.58
N GLY A 213 -2.91 11.76 18.27
CA GLY A 213 -4.09 11.80 19.12
C GLY A 213 -4.78 10.46 19.35
N LYS A 214 -5.75 10.46 20.27
CA LYS A 214 -6.57 9.28 20.57
C LYS A 214 -7.42 8.86 19.36
N ASP A 215 -7.91 9.83 18.60
CA ASP A 215 -8.82 9.59 17.47
C ASP A 215 -8.12 8.88 16.30
N SER A 216 -6.81 9.11 16.11
CA SER A 216 -6.00 8.43 15.10
C SER A 216 -5.35 7.13 15.60
N LYS A 217 -5.80 6.58 16.74
CA LYS A 217 -5.24 5.34 17.30
C LYS A 217 -5.40 4.16 16.33
N ASP A 218 -6.59 4.00 15.75
CA ASP A 218 -6.89 2.88 14.86
C ASP A 218 -6.17 3.04 13.52
N THR A 219 -6.12 4.27 12.99
CA THR A 219 -5.32 4.62 11.80
C THR A 219 -3.85 4.24 11.97
N ARG A 220 -3.24 4.59 13.11
CA ARG A 220 -1.86 4.18 13.41
C ARG A 220 -1.73 2.65 13.49
N LYS A 221 -2.69 1.96 14.09
CA LYS A 221 -2.66 0.49 14.20
C LYS A 221 -2.64 -0.15 12.81
N VAL A 222 -3.57 0.24 11.94
CA VAL A 222 -3.70 -0.27 10.56
C VAL A 222 -2.41 0.00 9.77
N LEU A 223 -1.93 1.25 9.78
CA LEU A 223 -0.75 1.66 9.03
C LEU A 223 0.56 0.98 9.48
N MET A 224 0.61 0.48 10.72
CA MET A 224 1.81 -0.16 11.27
C MET A 224 1.73 -1.68 11.30
N GLU A 225 0.59 -2.29 10.99
CA GLU A 225 0.34 -3.72 11.21
C GLU A 225 1.37 -4.61 10.49
N LYS A 226 1.63 -4.30 9.23
CA LYS A 226 2.54 -5.03 8.32
C LYS A 226 4.03 -4.69 8.49
N LEU A 227 4.36 -3.74 9.36
CA LEU A 227 5.74 -3.28 9.58
C LEU A 227 6.48 -4.16 10.60
N VAL A 228 7.80 -4.31 10.45
CA VAL A 228 8.63 -5.07 11.39
C VAL A 228 9.12 -4.24 12.58
N GLY A 229 9.49 -4.91 13.67
CA GLY A 229 10.07 -4.30 14.86
C GLY A 229 9.06 -3.92 15.96
N HIS A 230 9.47 -2.99 16.82
CA HIS A 230 8.73 -2.59 18.01
C HIS A 230 8.29 -1.13 17.92
N SER A 231 7.04 -0.83 18.28
CA SER A 231 6.54 0.56 18.23
C SER A 231 7.00 1.42 19.41
N ALA A 232 7.39 0.81 20.55
CA ALA A 232 7.75 1.51 21.78
C ALA A 232 9.27 1.68 21.98
N PHE A 233 10.07 0.80 21.39
CA PHE A 233 11.52 0.74 21.57
C PHE A 233 12.20 0.97 20.23
N ARG A 234 13.35 1.63 20.24
CA ARG A 234 14.09 1.92 19.01
C ARG A 234 14.89 0.70 18.57
N THR A 235 15.45 -0.04 19.52
CA THR A 235 16.26 -1.24 19.28
C THR A 235 15.70 -2.46 19.98
N ASP A 236 16.06 -3.65 19.49
CA ASP A 236 15.64 -4.91 20.09
C ASP A 236 16.28 -5.10 21.47
N GLU A 237 17.50 -4.61 21.69
CA GLU A 237 18.16 -4.63 23.00
C GLU A 237 17.38 -3.85 24.07
N GLU A 238 16.83 -2.67 23.71
CA GLU A 238 15.98 -1.89 24.62
C GLU A 238 14.69 -2.64 24.96
N ALA A 239 14.11 -3.35 23.99
CA ALA A 239 12.91 -4.15 24.18
C ALA A 239 13.18 -5.36 25.10
N GLU A 240 14.29 -6.07 24.91
CA GLU A 240 14.68 -7.23 25.74
C GLU A 240 15.02 -6.81 27.18
N LYS A 241 15.74 -5.70 27.37
CA LYS A 241 15.99 -5.14 28.72
C LYS A 241 14.68 -4.81 29.43
N PHE A 242 13.74 -4.13 28.75
CA PHE A 242 12.45 -3.82 29.33
C PHE A 242 11.62 -5.08 29.67
N LYS A 243 11.64 -6.11 28.81
CA LYS A 243 10.98 -7.40 29.10
C LYS A 243 11.59 -8.08 30.32
N ALA A 244 12.91 -8.08 30.44
CA ALA A 244 13.62 -8.64 31.60
C ALA A 244 13.25 -7.92 32.89
N ASP A 245 13.27 -6.57 32.88
CA ASP A 245 12.91 -5.75 34.03
C ASP A 245 11.43 -5.94 34.44
N GLN A 246 10.52 -6.01 33.47
CA GLN A 246 9.11 -6.31 33.72
C GLN A 246 8.91 -7.71 34.30
N LYS A 247 9.64 -8.71 33.81
CA LYS A 247 9.57 -10.09 34.33
C LYS A 247 10.09 -10.15 35.77
N ALA A 248 11.21 -9.48 36.06
CA ALA A 248 11.75 -9.37 37.41
C ALA A 248 10.77 -8.66 38.36
N LYS A 249 10.17 -7.54 37.92
CA LYS A 249 9.17 -6.80 38.70
C LYS A 249 7.91 -7.61 38.98
N ARG A 250 7.40 -8.36 37.99
CA ARG A 250 6.26 -9.26 38.17
C ARG A 250 6.58 -10.41 39.11
N ALA A 251 7.77 -11.00 39.01
CA ALA A 251 8.23 -12.05 39.92
C ALA A 251 8.34 -11.53 41.36
N ALA A 252 8.94 -10.36 41.57
CA ALA A 252 9.03 -9.72 42.89
C ALA A 252 7.65 -9.38 43.48
N THR A 253 6.73 -8.89 42.66
CA THR A 253 5.35 -8.59 43.11
C THR A 253 4.58 -9.85 43.45
N LYS A 254 4.83 -10.96 42.73
CA LYS A 254 4.21 -12.27 43.04
C LYS A 254 4.77 -12.87 44.32
N ALA A 255 6.09 -12.77 44.55
CA ALA A 255 6.72 -13.21 45.79
C ALA A 255 6.22 -12.42 47.00
N ALA A 256 6.18 -11.09 46.90
CA ALA A 256 5.67 -10.22 47.97
C ALA A 256 4.18 -10.45 48.28
N LYS A 257 3.37 -10.90 47.30
CA LYS A 257 1.97 -11.27 47.56
C LYS A 257 1.83 -12.64 48.24
N ALA A 258 2.72 -13.59 47.93
CA ALA A 258 2.72 -14.90 48.58
C ALA A 258 3.17 -14.81 50.04
N GLU A 259 4.18 -13.99 50.35
CA GLU A 259 4.62 -13.74 51.73
C GLU A 259 3.54 -13.08 52.60
N VAL A 260 2.65 -12.27 52.01
CA VAL A 260 1.53 -11.62 52.73
C VAL A 260 0.31 -12.53 52.88
N GLU A 261 0.23 -13.64 52.15
CA GLU A 261 -0.84 -14.65 52.28
C GLU A 261 -0.45 -15.82 53.21
N GLU A 262 0.84 -15.97 53.55
CA GLU A 262 1.35 -17.00 54.48
C GLU A 262 1.49 -16.53 55.95
N ASP A 263 1.34 -15.21 56.22
CA ASP A 263 1.23 -14.60 57.56
C ASP A 263 -0.24 -14.34 57.95
#